data_AF-A0A938IP96-F1
#
_entry.id   AF-A0A938IP96-F1
#
_cell.length_a   1.000
_cell.length_b   1.000
_cell.length_c   1.000
_cell.angle_alpha   90.00
_cell.angle_beta   90.00
_cell.angle_gamma   90.00
#
_symmetry.space_group_name_H-M   'P 1'
#
loop_
_entity.id
_entity.type
_entity.pdbx_description
1 polymer ?
#
loop_
_entity_poly.entity_id
_entity_poly.type
_entity_poly.pdbx_seq_one_letter_code
_entity_poly.pdbx_strand_id
1 'polypeptide(L)'
;MADISMLRVERVRPVVPPEGLRALPSVELNKRNEAMLKAAAAGSLGSPMWRARKYAEAREILALSQIADRFRIFEIRMHTDLLAVAELHVPVPCLEGPDRPLQVAPKALVGLKYAEAVLSEAVPGTAFVQVLAPMGVWHANVARGFGQPVCLGPAMPLGIPLREIVILTYGALSMQTVQLDPSDAAGVLNAEAAQYWQVNHDRIPLTRAAFLSAAEG
;
A
#
# COMPACT_ATOMS: atom_id res chain seq x y z
N MET A 1 10.64 11.83 -42.53
CA MET A 1 10.52 11.75 -41.05
C MET A 1 9.10 11.32 -40.76
N ALA A 2 8.91 10.09 -40.27
CA ALA A 2 7.57 9.56 -39.99
C ALA A 2 7.07 10.12 -38.65
N ASP A 3 5.90 10.75 -38.70
CA ASP A 3 5.17 11.29 -37.56
C ASP A 3 4.66 10.13 -36.70
N ILE A 4 5.34 9.87 -35.59
CA ILE A 4 4.88 8.93 -34.56
C ILE A 4 3.77 9.66 -33.78
N SER A 5 2.61 9.77 -34.42
CA SER A 5 1.36 10.08 -33.73
C SER A 5 1.15 9.02 -32.66
N MET A 6 1.49 9.38 -31.42
CA MET A 6 1.31 8.55 -30.24
C MET A 6 -0.17 8.15 -30.19
N LEU A 7 -0.45 6.88 -30.47
CA LEU A 7 -1.75 6.26 -30.22
C LEU A 7 -2.12 6.55 -28.77
N ARG A 8 -3.02 7.51 -28.58
CA ARG A 8 -3.56 7.88 -27.29
C ARG A 8 -4.48 6.73 -26.90
N VAL A 9 -3.92 5.72 -26.24
CA VAL A 9 -4.70 4.63 -25.67
C VAL A 9 -5.60 5.25 -24.62
N GLU A 10 -6.87 5.44 -24.97
CA GLU A 10 -7.89 5.92 -24.07
C GLU A 10 -8.00 4.92 -22.92
N ARG A 11 -7.49 5.32 -21.75
CA ARG A 11 -7.67 4.51 -20.54
C ARG A 11 -9.11 4.68 -20.11
N VAL A 12 -9.95 3.70 -20.48
CA VAL A 12 -11.28 3.57 -19.91
C VAL A 12 -11.13 3.49 -18.39
N ARG A 13 -11.68 4.49 -17.68
CA ARG A 13 -11.62 4.50 -16.23
C ARG A 13 -12.41 3.29 -15.70
N PRO A 14 -11.84 2.54 -14.76
CA PRO A 14 -12.52 1.41 -14.18
C PRO A 14 -13.69 1.91 -13.31
N VAL A 15 -14.86 1.29 -13.48
CA VAL A 15 -16.06 1.65 -12.71
C VAL A 15 -15.91 1.11 -11.29
N VAL A 16 -15.96 2.00 -10.29
CA VAL A 16 -15.99 1.61 -8.88
C VAL A 16 -17.37 1.04 -8.56
N PRO A 17 -17.48 -0.19 -8.01
CA PRO A 17 -18.77 -0.76 -7.65
C PRO A 17 -19.49 0.07 -6.58
N PRO A 18 -20.84 0.12 -6.59
CA PRO A 18 -21.61 0.90 -5.61
C PRO A 18 -21.43 0.40 -4.16
N GLU A 19 -21.10 -0.88 -3.98
CA GLU A 19 -20.84 -1.49 -2.67
C GLU A 19 -19.39 -1.26 -2.17
N GLY A 20 -18.58 -0.50 -2.94
CA GLY A 20 -17.21 -0.15 -2.60
C GLY A 20 -16.29 -1.38 -2.44
N LEU A 21 -15.48 -1.39 -1.38
CA LEU A 21 -14.50 -2.46 -1.13
C LEU A 21 -15.14 -3.84 -0.89
N ARG A 22 -16.43 -3.90 -0.52
CA ARG A 22 -17.14 -5.17 -0.30
C ARG A 22 -17.41 -5.94 -1.59
N ALA A 23 -17.46 -5.24 -2.72
CA ALA A 23 -17.66 -5.85 -4.04
C ALA A 23 -16.37 -6.34 -4.70
N LEU A 24 -15.19 -6.17 -4.08
CA LEU A 24 -13.93 -6.65 -4.67
C LEU A 24 -13.97 -8.13 -5.09
N PRO A 25 -14.58 -9.07 -4.33
CA PRO A 25 -14.72 -10.46 -4.75
C PRO A 25 -15.53 -10.69 -6.02
N SER A 26 -16.38 -9.75 -6.43
CA SER A 26 -17.23 -9.86 -7.63
C SER A 26 -16.69 -9.07 -8.84
N VAL A 27 -15.73 -8.17 -8.65
CA VAL A 27 -15.07 -7.44 -9.75
C VAL A 27 -14.35 -8.41 -10.68
N GLU A 28 -14.73 -8.44 -11.95
CA GLU A 28 -14.03 -9.21 -12.99
C GLU A 28 -12.62 -8.63 -13.21
N LEU A 29 -11.60 -9.49 -13.16
CA LEU A 29 -10.23 -9.09 -13.39
C LEU A 29 -10.01 -8.90 -14.89
N ASN A 30 -9.37 -7.81 -15.31
CA ASN A 30 -8.92 -7.70 -16.68
C ASN A 30 -7.86 -8.77 -17.02
N LYS A 31 -7.66 -9.02 -18.33
CA LYS A 31 -6.71 -10.04 -18.84
C LYS A 31 -5.31 -9.96 -18.23
N ARG A 32 -4.79 -8.76 -17.97
CA ARG A 32 -3.45 -8.59 -17.36
C ARG A 32 -3.44 -9.09 -15.92
N ASN A 33 -4.44 -8.73 -15.13
CA ASN A 33 -4.55 -9.12 -13.74
C ASN A 33 -4.88 -10.61 -13.59
N GLU A 34 -5.73 -11.16 -14.45
CA GLU A 34 -5.96 -12.61 -14.52
C GLU A 34 -4.68 -13.39 -14.82
N ALA A 35 -3.90 -12.94 -15.80
CA ALA A 35 -2.62 -13.56 -16.14
C ALA A 35 -1.63 -13.50 -14.96
N MET A 36 -1.57 -12.37 -14.25
CA MET A 36 -0.75 -12.22 -13.05
C MET A 36 -1.19 -13.18 -11.94
N LEU A 37 -2.49 -13.28 -11.67
CA LEU A 37 -3.04 -14.19 -10.65
C LEU A 37 -2.73 -15.65 -10.99
N LYS A 38 -2.96 -16.06 -12.25
CA LYS A 38 -2.70 -17.43 -12.72
C LYS A 38 -1.21 -17.78 -12.60
N ALA A 39 -0.32 -16.88 -13.01
CA ALA A 39 1.13 -17.08 -12.91
C ALA A 39 1.57 -17.25 -11.44
N ALA A 40 1.09 -16.38 -10.54
CA ALA A 40 1.40 -16.46 -9.13
C ALA A 40 0.83 -17.74 -8.48
N ALA A 41 -0.37 -18.18 -8.87
CA ALA A 41 -1.03 -19.37 -8.34
C ALA A 41 -0.29 -20.66 -8.70
N ALA A 42 0.30 -20.74 -9.90
CA ALA A 42 1.04 -21.91 -10.35
C ALA A 42 2.23 -22.28 -9.45
N GLY A 43 2.85 -21.28 -8.79
CA GLY A 43 3.98 -21.48 -7.89
C GLY A 43 3.61 -21.61 -6.41
N SER A 44 2.32 -21.67 -6.06
CA SER A 44 1.87 -21.55 -4.67
C SER A 44 2.04 -22.84 -3.86
N LEU A 45 2.83 -22.77 -2.79
CA LEU A 45 3.05 -23.86 -1.83
C LEU A 45 2.24 -23.64 -0.52
N GLY A 46 2.34 -24.60 0.40
CA GLY A 46 1.67 -24.57 1.71
C GLY A 46 0.41 -25.44 1.78
N SER A 47 -0.28 -25.37 2.92
CA SER A 47 -1.51 -26.12 3.16
C SER A 47 -2.61 -25.74 2.15
N PRO A 48 -3.58 -26.62 1.84
CA PRO A 48 -4.70 -26.28 0.96
C PRO A 48 -5.46 -25.02 1.41
N MET A 49 -5.66 -24.88 2.72
CA MET A 49 -6.27 -23.69 3.33
C MET A 49 -5.45 -22.43 3.05
N TRP A 50 -4.13 -22.47 3.26
CA TRP A 50 -3.27 -21.31 3.03
C TRP A 50 -3.19 -20.92 1.55
N ARG A 51 -3.10 -21.91 0.64
CA ARG A 51 -3.14 -21.65 -0.81
C ARG A 51 -4.44 -20.97 -1.23
N ALA A 52 -5.58 -21.43 -0.69
CA ALA A 52 -6.88 -20.81 -0.95
C ALA A 52 -6.93 -19.37 -0.43
N ARG A 53 -6.40 -19.12 0.78
CA ARG A 53 -6.34 -17.77 1.34
C ARG A 53 -5.46 -16.84 0.49
N LYS A 54 -4.24 -17.26 0.14
CA LYS A 54 -3.35 -16.47 -0.74
C LYS A 54 -4.03 -16.12 -2.06
N TYR A 55 -4.70 -17.09 -2.68
CA TYR A 55 -5.42 -16.87 -3.93
C TYR A 55 -6.53 -15.82 -3.78
N ALA A 56 -7.35 -15.92 -2.72
CA ALA A 56 -8.41 -14.96 -2.44
C ALA A 56 -7.85 -13.53 -2.23
N GLU A 57 -6.83 -13.39 -1.38
CA GLU A 57 -6.18 -12.10 -1.11
C GLU A 57 -5.54 -11.50 -2.37
N ALA A 58 -4.80 -12.30 -3.15
CA ALA A 58 -4.18 -11.87 -4.40
C ALA A 58 -5.21 -11.39 -5.42
N ARG A 59 -6.32 -12.13 -5.56
CA ARG A 59 -7.43 -11.76 -6.45
C ARG A 59 -8.04 -10.42 -6.02
N GLU A 60 -8.30 -10.23 -4.73
CA GLU A 60 -8.90 -8.99 -4.22
C GLU A 60 -7.98 -7.78 -4.39
N ILE A 61 -6.69 -7.89 -4.10
CA ILE A 61 -5.77 -6.75 -4.30
C ILE A 61 -5.56 -6.43 -5.78
N LEU A 62 -5.65 -7.42 -6.66
CA LEU A 62 -5.64 -7.20 -8.11
C LEU A 62 -6.90 -6.48 -8.58
N ALA A 63 -8.07 -6.88 -8.07
CA ALA A 63 -9.32 -6.17 -8.31
C ALA A 63 -9.24 -4.72 -7.78
N LEU A 64 -8.67 -4.52 -6.59
CA LEU A 64 -8.45 -3.20 -6.02
C LEU A 64 -7.54 -2.35 -6.90
N SER A 65 -6.42 -2.92 -7.37
CA SER A 65 -5.48 -2.24 -8.27
C SER A 65 -6.07 -1.91 -9.65
N GLN A 66 -7.14 -2.59 -10.02
CA GLN A 66 -7.90 -2.26 -11.21
C GLN A 66 -8.81 -1.07 -10.94
N ILE A 67 -9.54 -1.02 -9.84
CA ILE A 67 -10.54 0.03 -9.60
C ILE A 67 -10.00 1.30 -8.93
N ALA A 68 -8.80 1.25 -8.34
CA ALA A 68 -8.18 2.36 -7.63
C ALA A 68 -7.13 3.06 -8.51
N ASP A 69 -7.37 4.30 -8.91
CA ASP A 69 -6.40 5.10 -9.67
C ASP A 69 -5.08 5.33 -8.92
N ARG A 70 -5.10 5.17 -7.58
CA ARG A 70 -3.97 5.42 -6.69
C ARG A 70 -3.17 4.18 -6.31
N PHE A 71 -3.57 3.00 -6.76
CA PHE A 71 -2.92 1.77 -6.37
C PHE A 71 -2.67 0.88 -7.57
N ARG A 72 -1.41 0.52 -7.81
CA ARG A 72 -1.04 -0.30 -8.96
C ARG A 72 -0.14 -1.43 -8.53
N ILE A 73 -0.50 -2.65 -8.88
CA ILE A 73 0.36 -3.82 -8.66
C ILE A 73 1.27 -4.03 -9.87
N PHE A 74 2.56 -4.21 -9.59
CA PHE A 74 3.57 -4.59 -10.58
C PHE A 74 3.83 -6.09 -10.56
N GLU A 75 3.87 -6.69 -9.38
CA GLU A 75 4.24 -8.09 -9.20
C GLU A 75 3.51 -8.71 -8.01
N ILE A 76 3.15 -10.00 -8.14
CA ILE A 76 2.67 -10.86 -7.06
C ILE A 76 3.43 -12.18 -7.11
N ARG A 77 3.87 -12.68 -5.95
CA ARG A 77 4.40 -14.03 -5.74
C ARG A 77 3.64 -14.69 -4.60
N MET A 78 3.33 -15.97 -4.74
CA MET A 78 2.59 -16.72 -3.72
C MET A 78 3.31 -18.00 -3.28
N HIS A 79 4.64 -18.05 -3.36
CA HIS A 79 5.39 -19.29 -3.14
C HIS A 79 5.20 -19.84 -1.72
N THR A 80 5.88 -19.26 -0.72
CA THR A 80 5.64 -19.55 0.70
C THR A 80 4.59 -18.59 1.25
N ASP A 81 4.93 -17.31 1.31
CA ASP A 81 4.04 -16.19 1.65
C ASP A 81 3.41 -15.58 0.39
N LEU A 82 2.40 -14.73 0.56
CA LEU A 82 1.97 -13.80 -0.48
C LEU A 82 2.81 -12.53 -0.37
N LEU A 83 3.57 -12.26 -1.42
CA LEU A 83 4.37 -11.05 -1.59
C LEU A 83 3.85 -10.26 -2.76
N ALA A 84 3.81 -8.94 -2.65
CA ALA A 84 3.48 -8.07 -3.78
C ALA A 84 4.36 -6.81 -3.81
N VAL A 85 4.63 -6.30 -5.01
CA VAL A 85 5.25 -5.00 -5.23
C VAL A 85 4.22 -4.10 -5.88
N ALA A 86 3.97 -2.95 -5.27
CA ALA A 86 2.92 -2.04 -5.70
C ALA A 86 3.36 -0.57 -5.64
N GLU A 87 2.74 0.26 -6.48
CA GLU A 87 2.80 1.72 -6.42
C GLU A 87 1.58 2.24 -5.67
N LEU A 88 1.81 3.20 -4.78
CA LEU A 88 0.76 3.94 -4.08
C LEU A 88 0.92 5.43 -4.38
N HIS A 89 -0.09 6.06 -4.98
CA HIS A 89 -0.07 7.49 -5.33
C HIS A 89 -0.55 8.30 -4.13
N VAL A 90 0.41 8.70 -3.30
CA VAL A 90 0.22 9.38 -2.03
C VAL A 90 1.38 10.36 -1.83
N PRO A 91 1.16 11.57 -1.29
CA PRO A 91 2.27 12.45 -0.92
C PRO A 91 3.12 11.78 0.17
N VAL A 92 4.41 11.60 -0.09
CA VAL A 92 5.35 11.00 0.87
C VAL A 92 6.40 12.05 1.23
N PRO A 93 6.40 12.58 2.47
CA PRO A 93 7.45 13.48 2.90
C PRO A 93 8.79 12.75 2.98
N CYS A 94 9.85 13.38 2.51
CA CYS A 94 11.20 12.86 2.51
C CYS A 94 12.17 13.93 3.03
N LEU A 95 13.13 13.51 3.84
CA LEU A 95 14.15 14.39 4.40
C LEU A 95 15.51 13.69 4.35
N GLU A 96 16.36 14.13 3.43
CA GLU A 96 17.72 13.62 3.22
C GLU A 96 18.75 14.30 4.16
N GLY A 97 18.43 14.41 5.44
CA GLY A 97 19.29 15.04 6.45
C GLY A 97 18.81 16.43 6.94
N PRO A 98 19.40 16.94 8.03
CA PRO A 98 18.89 18.10 8.76
C PRO A 98 18.93 19.42 7.98
N ASP A 99 19.89 19.58 7.06
CA ASP A 99 20.09 20.83 6.31
C ASP A 99 19.37 20.85 4.95
N ARG A 100 18.74 19.75 4.55
CA ARG A 100 18.04 19.67 3.27
C ARG A 100 16.58 20.09 3.40
N PRO A 101 16.01 20.76 2.39
CA PRO A 101 14.59 21.07 2.40
C PRO A 101 13.79 19.78 2.38
N LEU A 102 12.69 19.76 3.13
CA LEU A 102 11.67 18.73 3.05
C LEU A 102 11.19 18.61 1.59
N GLN A 103 11.28 17.41 1.04
CA GLN A 103 10.74 17.07 -0.27
C GLN A 103 9.46 16.26 -0.10
N VAL A 104 8.55 16.32 -1.08
CA VAL A 104 7.33 15.50 -1.08
C VAL A 104 7.29 14.72 -2.38
N ALA A 105 7.54 13.42 -2.31
CA ALA A 105 7.37 12.54 -3.47
C ALA A 105 5.87 12.32 -3.71
N PRO A 106 5.41 12.24 -4.98
CA PRO A 106 3.99 12.09 -5.29
C PRO A 106 3.47 10.65 -5.11
N LYS A 107 4.37 9.69 -4.83
CA LYS A 107 4.07 8.26 -4.76
C LYS A 107 5.10 7.50 -3.96
N ALA A 108 4.70 6.33 -3.47
CA ALA A 108 5.56 5.32 -2.87
C ALA A 108 5.56 4.04 -3.73
N LEU A 109 6.72 3.40 -3.88
CA LEU A 109 6.81 1.99 -4.21
C LEU A 109 6.84 1.22 -2.89
N VAL A 110 5.92 0.28 -2.71
CA VAL A 110 5.77 -0.50 -1.49
C VAL A 110 5.92 -1.99 -1.76
N GLY A 111 6.55 -2.69 -0.82
CA GLY A 111 6.52 -4.14 -0.72
C GLY A 111 5.46 -4.55 0.29
N LEU A 112 4.58 -5.46 -0.11
CA LEU A 112 3.57 -6.09 0.74
C LEU A 112 4.00 -7.52 1.06
N LYS A 113 3.85 -7.93 2.32
CA LYS A 113 4.04 -9.31 2.78
C LYS A 113 2.82 -9.74 3.59
N TYR A 114 2.29 -10.91 3.24
CA TYR A 114 1.18 -11.54 3.95
C TYR A 114 1.56 -13.00 4.23
N ALA A 115 1.95 -13.26 5.49
CA ALA A 115 2.46 -14.55 5.94
C ALA A 115 1.36 -15.43 6.54
N GLU A 116 1.56 -16.74 6.54
CA GLU A 116 0.56 -17.70 7.07
C GLU A 116 0.25 -17.47 8.56
N ALA A 117 1.24 -16.99 9.34
CA ALA A 117 1.08 -16.69 10.76
C ALA A 117 -0.06 -15.70 11.08
N VAL A 118 -0.41 -14.83 10.12
CA VAL A 118 -1.53 -13.87 10.25
C VAL A 118 -2.86 -14.59 10.49
N LEU A 119 -2.99 -15.87 10.13
CA LEU A 119 -4.20 -16.66 10.34
C LEU A 119 -4.31 -17.27 11.73
N SER A 120 -3.23 -17.31 12.50
CA SER A 120 -3.17 -17.99 13.80
C SER A 120 -2.90 -17.05 14.97
N GLU A 121 -2.29 -15.90 14.71
CA GLU A 121 -1.93 -14.94 15.76
C GLU A 121 -2.01 -13.50 15.29
N ALA A 122 -2.15 -12.58 16.25
CA ALA A 122 -1.99 -11.16 15.97
C ALA A 122 -0.50 -10.88 15.72
N VAL A 123 -0.19 -10.19 14.63
CA VAL A 123 1.20 -9.84 14.27
C VAL A 123 1.42 -8.34 14.38
N PRO A 124 2.67 -7.88 14.61
CA PRO A 124 2.98 -6.45 14.65
C PRO A 124 2.59 -5.74 13.34
N GLY A 125 2.13 -4.48 13.42
CA GLY A 125 1.77 -3.68 12.25
C GLY A 125 2.90 -3.46 11.25
N THR A 126 4.15 -3.64 11.68
CA THR A 126 5.36 -3.55 10.85
C THR A 126 5.62 -4.77 9.97
N ALA A 127 4.89 -5.87 10.16
CA ALA A 127 5.15 -7.13 9.45
C ALA A 127 4.65 -7.13 7.99
N PHE A 128 3.83 -6.15 7.60
CA PHE A 128 3.08 -6.20 6.34
C PHE A 128 3.66 -5.34 5.23
N VAL A 129 4.18 -4.16 5.54
CA VAL A 129 4.46 -3.14 4.53
C VAL A 129 5.81 -2.49 4.73
N GLN A 130 6.51 -2.30 3.63
CA GLN A 130 7.81 -1.64 3.59
C GLN A 130 7.87 -0.66 2.41
N VAL A 131 8.41 0.55 2.62
CA VAL A 131 8.58 1.53 1.54
C VAL A 131 9.92 1.28 0.83
N LEU A 132 9.82 0.79 -0.40
CA LEU A 132 10.97 0.50 -1.26
C LEU A 132 11.51 1.76 -1.93
N ALA A 133 10.65 2.74 -2.22
CA ALA A 133 11.01 4.06 -2.70
C ALA A 133 9.85 5.06 -2.40
N PRO A 134 10.12 6.36 -2.21
CA PRO A 134 11.44 6.99 -2.12
C PRO A 134 12.21 6.53 -0.88
N MET A 135 13.52 6.76 -0.87
CA MET A 135 14.35 6.59 0.32
C MET A 135 14.29 7.84 1.20
N GLY A 136 14.54 7.69 2.49
CA GLY A 136 14.57 8.82 3.42
C GLY A 136 13.18 9.36 3.76
N VAL A 137 12.18 8.47 3.83
CA VAL A 137 10.82 8.83 4.23
C VAL A 137 10.84 9.46 5.62
N TRP A 138 10.30 10.67 5.72
CA TRP A 138 10.26 11.47 6.94
C TRP A 138 8.89 11.41 7.58
N HIS A 139 8.53 10.24 8.09
CA HIS A 139 7.20 9.94 8.64
C HIS A 139 7.32 9.22 9.98
N ALA A 140 6.50 9.59 10.97
CA ALA A 140 6.54 9.03 12.33
C ALA A 140 6.37 7.50 12.35
N ASN A 141 5.45 6.98 11.53
CA ASN A 141 5.17 5.54 11.43
C ASN A 141 6.11 4.78 10.47
N VAL A 142 7.17 5.39 9.94
CA VAL A 142 8.09 4.71 9.00
C VAL A 142 9.48 4.67 9.59
N ALA A 143 10.05 3.47 9.73
CA ALA A 143 11.38 3.33 10.29
C ALA A 143 12.45 3.87 9.33
N ARG A 144 13.54 4.40 9.91
CA ARG A 144 14.70 4.86 9.14
C ARG A 144 15.54 3.67 8.66
N GLY A 145 16.21 3.83 7.52
CA GLY A 145 17.18 2.86 7.01
C GLY A 145 16.68 2.04 5.83
N PHE A 146 17.30 0.88 5.59
CA PHE A 146 16.92 -0.02 4.50
C PHE A 146 15.56 -0.68 4.77
N GLY A 147 14.74 -0.81 3.73
CA GLY A 147 13.40 -1.41 3.82
C GLY A 147 12.31 -0.45 4.29
N GLN A 148 12.59 0.48 5.21
CA GLN A 148 11.62 1.48 5.71
C GLN A 148 10.24 0.86 6.04
N PRO A 149 10.15 -0.08 7.01
CA PRO A 149 8.89 -0.71 7.36
C PRO A 149 7.90 0.34 7.89
N VAL A 150 6.62 0.13 7.58
CA VAL A 150 5.51 1.01 7.97
C VAL A 150 4.79 0.36 9.16
N CYS A 151 4.66 1.09 10.27
CA CYS A 151 3.84 0.67 11.41
C CYS A 151 2.37 1.04 11.18
N LEU A 152 1.52 0.02 11.06
CA LEU A 152 0.07 0.16 10.95
C LEU A 152 -0.65 0.03 12.30
N GLY A 153 0.11 -0.08 13.41
CA GLY A 153 -0.38 -0.26 14.77
C GLY A 153 0.45 -1.27 15.57
N PRO A 154 0.18 -1.41 16.88
CA PRO A 154 0.94 -2.30 17.77
C PRO A 154 0.75 -3.78 17.42
N ALA A 155 -0.49 -4.14 17.04
CA ALA A 155 -0.88 -5.47 16.64
C ALA A 155 -2.03 -5.35 15.64
N MET A 156 -2.00 -6.18 14.60
CA MET A 156 -3.05 -6.24 13.60
C MET A 156 -4.04 -7.36 13.94
N PRO A 157 -5.35 -7.18 13.64
CA PRO A 157 -6.34 -8.23 13.81
C PRO A 157 -5.94 -9.52 13.09
N LEU A 158 -6.21 -10.67 13.72
CA LEU A 158 -6.03 -11.98 13.12
C LEU A 158 -6.82 -12.07 11.82
N GLY A 159 -6.16 -12.53 10.75
CA GLY A 159 -6.77 -12.70 9.44
C GLY A 159 -7.20 -11.40 8.78
N ILE A 160 -6.64 -10.24 9.17
CA ILE A 160 -6.92 -8.95 8.53
C ILE A 160 -6.80 -9.06 7.00
N PRO A 161 -7.80 -8.63 6.21
CA PRO A 161 -7.73 -8.65 4.75
C PRO A 161 -6.60 -7.77 4.22
N LEU A 162 -5.94 -8.21 3.15
CA LEU A 162 -4.84 -7.46 2.53
C LEU A 162 -5.31 -6.13 1.91
N ARG A 163 -6.57 -6.06 1.46
CA ARG A 163 -7.20 -4.80 1.06
C ARG A 163 -7.23 -3.77 2.20
N GLU A 164 -7.46 -4.19 3.44
CA GLU A 164 -7.51 -3.29 4.60
C GLU A 164 -6.10 -2.80 4.94
N ILE A 165 -5.09 -3.67 4.85
CA ILE A 165 -3.68 -3.30 4.99
C ILE A 165 -3.30 -2.20 3.96
N VAL A 166 -3.74 -2.33 2.70
CA VAL A 166 -3.50 -1.31 1.66
C VAL A 166 -4.15 0.03 2.02
N ILE A 167 -5.40 0.02 2.50
CA ILE A 167 -6.11 1.24 2.91
C ILE A 167 -5.46 1.90 4.13
N LEU A 168 -5.09 1.11 5.14
CA LEU A 168 -4.38 1.60 6.32
C LEU A 168 -3.02 2.19 5.94
N THR A 169 -2.30 1.56 5.01
CA THR A 169 -1.04 2.09 4.48
C THR A 169 -1.24 3.43 3.77
N TYR A 170 -2.30 3.55 2.97
CA TYR A 170 -2.63 4.84 2.33
C TYR A 170 -2.94 5.92 3.37
N GLY A 171 -3.76 5.62 4.37
CA GLY A 171 -4.10 6.55 5.46
C GLY A 171 -2.85 6.98 6.26
N ALA A 172 -1.96 6.03 6.56
CA ALA A 172 -0.70 6.28 7.24
C ALA A 172 0.19 7.19 6.40
N LEU A 173 0.52 6.82 5.15
CA LEU A 173 1.45 7.58 4.32
C LEU A 173 0.89 8.95 3.88
N SER A 174 -0.43 9.09 3.76
CA SER A 174 -1.09 10.39 3.48
C SER A 174 -1.18 11.31 4.68
N MET A 175 -0.65 10.89 5.85
CA MET A 175 -0.71 11.64 7.10
C MET A 175 -2.15 11.97 7.54
N GLN A 176 -3.13 11.13 7.18
CA GLN A 176 -4.51 11.29 7.63
C GLN A 176 -4.70 10.84 9.08
N THR A 177 -3.87 9.89 9.52
CA THR A 177 -3.81 9.39 10.90
C THR A 177 -2.37 9.53 11.37
N VAL A 178 -2.00 10.70 11.90
CA VAL A 178 -0.65 10.90 12.43
C VAL A 178 -0.65 10.64 13.93
N GLN A 179 -0.06 9.53 14.36
CA GLN A 179 0.34 9.35 15.75
C GLN A 179 1.58 10.21 15.98
N LEU A 180 1.37 11.35 16.65
CA LEU A 180 2.45 12.28 16.96
C LEU A 180 3.00 12.09 18.36
N ASP A 181 2.37 11.30 19.22
CA ASP A 181 2.86 11.10 20.60
C ASP A 181 4.12 10.22 20.59
N PRO A 182 5.31 10.77 20.90
CA PRO A 182 6.56 10.02 20.90
C PRO A 182 6.64 9.00 22.05
N SER A 183 5.76 9.10 23.05
CA SER A 183 5.66 8.13 24.15
C SER A 183 4.81 6.90 23.80
N ASP A 184 4.12 6.94 22.66
CA ASP A 184 3.30 5.84 22.19
C ASP A 184 4.16 4.73 21.59
N ALA A 185 4.38 3.70 22.40
CA ALA A 185 5.10 2.47 22.01
C ALA A 185 4.44 1.74 20.81
N ALA A 186 3.20 2.09 20.46
CA ALA A 186 2.38 1.38 19.50
C ALA A 186 2.42 1.92 18.06
N GLY A 187 3.18 2.98 17.76
CA GLY A 187 3.03 3.67 16.47
C GLY A 187 4.25 4.41 15.91
N VAL A 188 5.15 4.89 16.77
CA VAL A 188 6.24 5.78 16.35
C VAL A 188 7.53 5.00 16.10
N LEU A 189 7.87 4.79 14.83
CA LEU A 189 9.16 4.22 14.41
C LEU A 189 10.23 5.29 14.17
N ASN A 190 9.83 6.56 14.07
CA ASN A 190 10.71 7.70 13.86
C ASN A 190 10.29 8.87 14.75
N ALA A 191 10.84 8.89 15.98
CA ALA A 191 10.52 9.90 16.99
C ALA A 191 10.94 11.32 16.56
N GLU A 192 12.03 11.46 15.79
CA GLU A 192 12.48 12.74 15.26
C GLU A 192 11.48 13.32 14.27
N ALA A 193 10.94 12.49 13.37
CA ALA A 193 9.87 12.92 12.46
C ALA A 193 8.60 13.29 13.23
N ALA A 194 8.22 12.52 14.26
CA ALA A 194 7.08 12.84 15.10
C ALA A 194 7.22 14.22 15.76
N GLN A 195 8.36 14.49 16.41
CA GLN A 195 8.66 15.80 17.00
C GLN A 195 8.69 16.93 15.96
N TYR A 196 9.30 16.68 14.79
CA TYR A 196 9.35 17.66 13.71
C TYR A 196 7.92 18.07 13.28
N TRP A 197 7.01 17.11 13.09
CA TRP A 197 5.64 17.40 12.67
C TRP A 197 4.80 18.07 13.75
N GLN A 198 5.08 17.83 15.04
CA GLN A 198 4.47 18.58 16.14
C GLN A 198 4.84 20.07 16.13
N VAL A 199 6.05 20.40 15.66
CA VAL A 199 6.50 21.80 15.58
C VAL A 199 6.11 22.45 14.24
N ASN A 200 5.95 21.65 13.18
CA ASN A 200 5.75 22.11 11.80
C ASN A 200 4.39 21.63 11.23
N HIS A 201 3.31 21.75 12.00
CA HIS A 201 1.98 21.27 11.60
C HIS A 201 1.47 21.87 10.29
N ASP A 202 1.83 23.13 10.01
CA ASP A 202 1.49 23.86 8.79
C ASP A 202 2.17 23.29 7.53
N ARG A 203 3.21 22.46 7.71
CA ARG A 203 3.99 21.85 6.62
C ARG A 203 3.57 20.41 6.31
N ILE A 204 2.59 19.85 7.01
CA ILE A 204 2.12 18.48 6.79
C ILE A 204 1.49 18.39 5.39
N PRO A 205 1.95 17.47 4.52
CA PRO A 205 1.44 17.33 3.15
C PRO A 205 0.09 16.61 3.10
N LEU A 206 -0.96 17.25 3.65
CA LEU A 206 -2.32 16.72 3.67
C LEU A 206 -2.90 16.62 2.25
N THR A 207 -3.52 15.49 1.95
CA THR A 207 -4.31 15.30 0.72
C THR A 207 -5.77 15.00 1.03
N ARG A 208 -6.67 15.68 0.31
CA ARG A 208 -8.12 15.40 0.34
C ARG A 208 -8.52 14.32 -0.66
N ALA A 209 -7.58 13.81 -1.44
CA ALA A 209 -7.91 12.87 -2.47
C ALA A 209 -8.30 11.52 -1.87
N ALA A 210 -9.49 11.07 -2.22
CA ALA A 210 -9.97 9.74 -1.87
C ALA A 210 -9.08 8.66 -2.51
N PHE A 211 -8.97 7.51 -1.82
CA PHE A 211 -8.27 6.35 -2.36
C PHE A 211 -8.98 5.79 -3.60
N LEU A 212 -10.32 5.69 -3.54
CA LEU A 212 -11.18 5.42 -4.69
C LEU A 212 -11.79 6.74 -5.14
N SER A 213 -11.43 7.21 -6.33
CA SER A 213 -12.14 8.29 -7.02
C SER A 213 -13.45 7.73 -7.58
N ALA A 214 -14.58 8.39 -7.31
CA ALA A 214 -15.76 8.17 -8.13
C ALA A 214 -15.40 8.51 -9.58
N ALA A 215 -15.85 7.72 -10.55
CA ALA A 215 -15.79 8.16 -11.94
C ALA A 215 -16.66 9.43 -12.00
N GLU A 216 -16.07 10.59 -12.27
CA GLU A 216 -16.83 11.79 -12.61
C GLU A 216 -17.63 11.43 -13.87
N GLY A 217 -18.95 11.27 -13.70
CA GLY A 217 -19.90 10.93 -14.76
C GLY A 217 -20.23 12.12 -15.65
#